data_AF-A0A6J3C0X1-F1
#
_entry.id   AF-A0A6J3C0X1-F1
#
_cell.length_a   1.000
_cell.length_b   1.000
_cell.length_c   1.000
_cell.angle_alpha   90.00
_cell.angle_beta   90.00
_cell.angle_gamma   90.00
#
_symmetry.space_group_name_H-M   'P 1'
#
loop_
_entity.id
_entity.type
_entity.pdbx_description
1 polymer ?
#
loop_
_entity_poly.entity_id
_entity_poly.type
_entity_poly.pdbx_seq_one_letter_code
_entity_poly.pdbx_strand_id
1 'polypeptide(L)'
;MQLLNITEQEEMAVWKILAVICHLGWAGAVKASTGASSRYQFASTGCGQRAARLLSVGADELARAIFAGAVPSSPQNNSTLRTPSPSNEREVSGTEALDAFVTGLYNETFNIIVSLVNRSVSTSSRTSASLLLLDAPGADNPMCAGQQSGAPLSKLLSNYLQERLQAVFHEAMLVAPRERYSQEGITLDDGAEEDWLSETVNPGPMVELLDKSPQNTIVRSSQTDLRECDRRGLLWLLDEESMYPGSSDDTFLERVMTHYGAPHHTHYLIKKAPHARQFVLQHLQGTNPVLYDVTGWVKASRESPVTKKALTLLQESQNEEIIRLSCMARGAAGGGAGWAAAGDASTLRRASSIRRTLTTGTAGMKRRSTALQAKFVADGVVDTLRRCGAGGVHFVCCLLTNQAADVADDVNVPLLRSQFRGFQLLEAARLYKQGFPEHMPLSEFARR
;
A
#
# COMPACT_ATOMS: atom_id res chain seq x y z
N MET A 1 13.25 -22.13 -9.16
CA MET A 1 12.36 -22.25 -10.33
C MET A 1 12.03 -23.72 -10.61
N GLN A 2 13.03 -24.59 -10.77
CA GLN A 2 12.84 -26.03 -11.03
C GLN A 2 11.97 -26.77 -9.99
N LEU A 3 12.18 -26.54 -8.69
CA LEU A 3 11.34 -27.14 -7.62
C LEU A 3 9.87 -26.73 -7.68
N LEU A 4 9.56 -25.59 -8.33
CA LEU A 4 8.19 -25.11 -8.51
C LEU A 4 7.61 -25.56 -9.86
N ASN A 5 8.24 -26.50 -10.58
CA ASN A 5 7.78 -26.94 -11.91
C ASN A 5 7.63 -25.77 -12.91
N ILE A 6 8.46 -24.74 -12.79
CA ILE A 6 8.55 -23.65 -13.77
C ILE A 6 9.47 -24.13 -14.90
N THR A 7 9.02 -24.04 -16.14
CA THR A 7 9.78 -24.56 -17.29
C THR A 7 10.94 -23.63 -17.65
N GLU A 8 11.97 -24.16 -18.32
CA GLU A 8 13.09 -23.33 -18.80
C GLU A 8 12.64 -22.23 -19.77
N GLN A 9 11.57 -22.47 -20.54
CA GLN A 9 10.99 -21.48 -21.45
C GLN A 9 10.32 -20.33 -20.69
N GLU A 10 9.59 -20.65 -19.63
CA GLU A 10 8.96 -19.65 -18.74
C GLU A 10 10.02 -18.82 -18.02
N GLU A 11 11.03 -19.49 -17.48
CA GLU A 11 12.17 -18.85 -16.83
C GLU A 11 12.91 -17.91 -17.79
N MET A 12 13.21 -18.38 -19.01
CA MET A 12 13.86 -17.56 -20.04
C MET A 12 13.03 -16.34 -20.45
N ALA A 13 11.70 -16.47 -20.51
CA ALA A 13 10.81 -15.35 -20.79
C ALA A 13 10.89 -14.27 -19.70
N VAL A 14 10.90 -14.66 -18.42
CA VAL A 14 11.10 -13.74 -17.28
C VAL A 14 12.47 -13.05 -17.36
N TRP A 15 13.54 -13.81 -17.62
CA TRP A 15 14.89 -13.23 -17.77
C TRP A 15 14.98 -12.23 -18.92
N LYS A 16 14.31 -12.48 -20.05
CA LYS A 16 14.24 -11.53 -21.17
C LYS A 16 13.59 -10.21 -20.74
N ILE A 17 12.47 -10.25 -20.01
CA ILE A 17 11.79 -9.03 -19.53
C ILE A 17 12.68 -8.27 -18.52
N LEU A 18 13.39 -8.97 -17.63
CA LEU A 18 14.36 -8.34 -16.72
C LEU A 18 15.53 -7.69 -17.47
N ALA A 19 16.08 -8.36 -18.48
CA ALA A 19 17.14 -7.80 -19.32
C ALA A 19 16.66 -6.56 -20.10
N VAL A 20 15.40 -6.54 -20.54
CA VAL A 20 14.75 -5.39 -21.16
C VAL A 20 14.69 -4.20 -20.20
N ILE A 21 14.29 -4.43 -18.95
CA ILE A 21 14.29 -3.41 -17.90
C ILE A 21 15.69 -2.78 -17.74
N CYS A 22 16.74 -3.59 -17.67
CA CYS A 22 18.12 -3.09 -17.58
C CYS A 22 18.53 -2.29 -18.83
N HIS A 23 18.22 -2.79 -20.03
CA HIS A 23 18.54 -2.07 -21.27
C HIS A 23 17.79 -0.74 -21.38
N LEU A 24 16.53 -0.68 -20.98
CA LEU A 24 15.74 0.55 -20.96
C LEU A 24 16.28 1.55 -19.94
N GLY A 25 16.66 1.09 -18.74
CA GLY A 25 17.32 1.94 -17.74
C GLY A 25 18.61 2.58 -18.25
N TRP A 26 19.38 1.86 -19.07
CA TRP A 26 20.59 2.40 -19.71
C TRP A 26 20.32 3.17 -21.02
N ALA A 27 19.12 3.03 -21.61
CA ALA A 27 18.80 3.68 -22.86
C ALA A 27 18.67 5.20 -22.68
N GLY A 28 18.12 5.63 -21.54
CA GLY A 28 17.81 7.04 -21.26
C GLY A 28 16.84 7.65 -22.28
N ALA A 29 16.50 8.93 -22.09
CA ALA A 29 15.63 9.67 -23.01
C ALA A 29 16.25 11.02 -23.36
N VAL A 30 16.18 11.39 -24.64
CA VAL A 30 16.64 12.68 -25.16
C VAL A 30 15.54 13.31 -26.02
N LYS A 31 15.38 14.63 -25.92
CA LYS A 31 14.47 15.39 -26.78
C LYS A 31 15.21 15.70 -28.09
N ALA A 32 14.79 15.06 -29.18
CA ALA A 32 15.34 15.30 -30.50
C ALA A 32 14.48 16.30 -31.27
N SER A 33 15.13 17.26 -31.93
CA SER A 33 14.47 18.18 -32.84
C SER A 33 14.46 17.58 -34.25
N THR A 34 13.31 17.08 -34.68
CA THR A 34 13.10 16.60 -36.05
C THR A 34 12.21 17.59 -36.80
N GLY A 35 12.82 18.62 -37.38
CA GLY A 35 12.11 19.66 -38.14
C GLY A 35 11.23 20.55 -37.25
N ALA A 36 9.96 20.77 -37.65
CA ALA A 36 9.01 21.63 -36.93
C ALA A 36 8.41 21.02 -35.65
N SER A 37 8.78 19.78 -35.28
CA SER A 37 8.29 19.13 -34.06
C SER A 37 9.44 18.48 -33.27
N SER A 38 9.45 18.70 -31.95
CA SER A 38 10.34 18.01 -31.03
C SER A 38 9.68 16.74 -30.51
N ARG A 39 10.38 15.60 -30.56
CA ARG A 39 9.91 14.32 -30.00
C ARG A 39 10.98 13.70 -29.11
N TYR A 40 10.55 12.96 -28.09
CA TYR A 40 11.47 12.18 -27.28
C TYR A 40 11.84 10.88 -28.00
N GLN A 41 13.10 10.50 -27.87
CA GLN A 41 13.66 9.24 -28.35
C GLN A 41 14.65 8.69 -27.33
N PHE A 42 15.07 7.43 -27.50
CA PHE A 42 16.13 6.86 -26.66
C PHE A 42 17.45 7.61 -26.86
N ALA A 43 18.14 7.93 -25.76
CA ALA A 43 19.47 8.53 -25.86
C ALA A 43 20.49 7.54 -26.45
N SER A 44 20.40 6.27 -26.04
CA SER A 44 21.13 5.14 -26.64
C SER A 44 20.19 4.28 -27.49
N THR A 45 20.23 4.49 -28.80
CA THR A 45 19.45 3.71 -29.78
C THR A 45 19.78 2.22 -29.74
N GLY A 46 21.06 1.86 -29.48
CA GLY A 46 21.49 0.47 -29.36
C GLY A 46 20.85 -0.27 -28.17
N CYS A 47 20.69 0.41 -27.02
CA CYS A 47 19.99 -0.14 -25.87
C CYS A 47 18.49 -0.31 -26.16
N GLY A 48 17.84 0.70 -26.76
CA GLY A 48 16.44 0.60 -27.18
C GLY A 48 16.18 -0.53 -28.18
N GLN A 49 17.06 -0.73 -29.16
CA GLN A 49 16.97 -1.83 -30.13
C GLN A 49 17.20 -3.21 -29.50
N ARG A 50 18.06 -3.33 -28.48
CA ARG A 50 18.24 -4.60 -27.75
C ARG A 50 17.00 -4.92 -26.93
N ALA A 51 16.43 -3.93 -26.24
CA ALA A 51 15.17 -4.07 -25.51
C ALA A 51 14.03 -4.53 -26.44
N ALA A 52 13.86 -3.88 -27.59
CA ALA A 52 12.83 -4.25 -28.57
C ALA A 52 13.00 -5.69 -29.08
N ARG A 53 14.23 -6.09 -29.41
CA ARG A 53 14.55 -7.47 -29.86
C ARG A 53 14.23 -8.53 -28.81
N LEU A 54 14.56 -8.28 -27.54
CA LEU A 54 14.31 -9.22 -26.44
C LEU A 54 12.82 -9.39 -26.13
N LEU A 55 12.03 -8.30 -26.26
CA LEU A 55 10.57 -8.35 -26.19
C LEU A 55 9.92 -8.88 -27.49
N SER A 56 10.69 -9.06 -28.56
CA SER A 56 10.17 -9.43 -29.88
C SER A 56 9.08 -8.48 -30.38
N VAL A 57 9.31 -7.17 -30.22
CA VAL A 57 8.46 -6.07 -30.72
C VAL A 57 9.26 -5.12 -31.61
N GLY A 58 8.58 -4.30 -32.42
CA GLY A 58 9.26 -3.30 -33.24
C GLY A 58 9.97 -2.23 -32.39
N ALA A 59 11.16 -1.78 -32.78
CA ALA A 59 11.87 -0.71 -32.05
C ALA A 59 11.09 0.61 -32.06
N ASP A 60 10.44 0.94 -33.19
CA ASP A 60 9.59 2.12 -33.32
C ASP A 60 8.29 1.98 -32.52
N GLU A 61 7.78 0.76 -32.39
CA GLU A 61 6.59 0.45 -31.60
C GLU A 61 6.86 0.59 -30.11
N LEU A 62 7.98 0.05 -29.63
CA LEU A 62 8.46 0.27 -28.25
C LEU A 62 8.68 1.76 -27.97
N ALA A 63 9.36 2.48 -28.87
CA ALA A 63 9.57 3.92 -28.71
C ALA A 63 8.24 4.70 -28.68
N ARG A 64 7.26 4.31 -29.52
CA ARG A 64 5.92 4.91 -29.53
C ARG A 64 5.13 4.58 -28.27
N ALA A 65 5.23 3.36 -27.74
CA ALA A 65 4.57 3.00 -26.49
C ALA A 65 5.05 3.89 -25.33
N ILE A 66 6.35 4.16 -25.27
CA ILE A 66 6.96 4.95 -24.19
C ILE A 66 6.77 6.46 -24.41
N PHE A 67 7.16 6.97 -25.58
CA PHE A 67 7.31 8.42 -25.82
C PHE A 67 6.16 9.08 -26.57
N ALA A 68 5.24 8.31 -27.18
CA ALA A 68 4.04 8.93 -27.71
C ALA A 68 3.21 9.43 -26.52
N GLY A 69 3.04 10.76 -26.45
CA GLY A 69 2.10 11.40 -25.55
C GLY A 69 0.75 10.70 -25.61
N ALA A 70 -0.05 10.82 -24.55
CA ALA A 70 -1.39 10.26 -24.55
C ALA A 70 -2.16 10.85 -25.74
N VAL A 71 -2.26 10.12 -26.85
CA VAL A 71 -3.18 10.50 -27.91
C VAL A 71 -4.55 10.19 -27.33
N PRO A 72 -5.45 11.18 -27.17
CA PRO A 72 -6.78 10.90 -26.68
C PRO A 72 -7.44 9.88 -27.61
N SER A 73 -7.73 8.71 -27.06
CA SER A 73 -8.46 7.66 -27.76
C SER A 73 -9.92 8.11 -27.89
N SER A 74 -10.32 8.42 -29.13
CA SER A 74 -11.67 8.72 -29.63
C SER A 74 -12.07 10.20 -29.72
N PRO A 75 -12.67 10.63 -30.85
CA PRO A 75 -13.49 11.84 -30.87
C PRO A 75 -14.72 11.57 -29.98
N GLN A 76 -14.89 12.34 -28.91
CA GLN A 76 -16.12 12.27 -28.13
C GLN A 76 -17.24 12.95 -28.92
N ASN A 77 -18.23 12.16 -29.33
CA ASN A 77 -19.50 12.70 -29.82
C ASN A 77 -20.12 13.57 -28.73
N ASN A 78 -20.50 14.79 -29.13
CA ASN A 78 -21.19 15.78 -28.33
C ASN A 78 -22.35 15.16 -27.54
N SER A 79 -22.25 15.20 -26.21
CA SER A 79 -23.41 15.16 -25.31
C SER A 79 -23.20 16.21 -24.23
N THR A 80 -24.15 17.14 -24.23
CA THR A 80 -24.32 18.32 -23.40
C THR A 80 -24.08 18.10 -21.89
N LEU A 81 -23.51 19.14 -21.26
CA LEU A 81 -23.45 19.40 -19.80
C LEU A 81 -22.53 18.48 -18.97
N ARG A 82 -21.24 18.50 -19.26
CA ARG A 82 -20.21 18.41 -18.21
C ARG A 82 -19.20 19.53 -18.42
N THR A 83 -18.92 20.27 -17.36
CA THR A 83 -17.82 21.23 -17.34
C THR A 83 -16.55 20.51 -17.81
N PRO A 84 -15.82 21.05 -18.80
CA PRO A 84 -14.58 20.46 -19.22
C PRO A 84 -13.64 20.47 -18.01
N SER A 85 -13.31 19.28 -17.50
CA SER A 85 -12.15 19.15 -16.62
C SER A 85 -10.96 19.66 -17.42
N PRO A 86 -10.12 20.56 -16.90
CA PRO A 86 -8.96 21.03 -17.63
C PRO A 86 -8.01 19.85 -17.79
N SER A 87 -8.10 19.15 -18.92
CA SER A 87 -7.09 18.23 -19.40
C SER A 87 -5.92 19.06 -19.91
N ASN A 88 -5.26 19.76 -18.99
CA ASN A 88 -3.95 20.34 -19.23
C ASN A 88 -2.96 19.20 -19.10
N GLU A 89 -2.82 18.42 -20.17
CA GLU A 89 -1.78 17.40 -20.31
C GLU A 89 -0.42 18.09 -20.22
N ARG A 90 0.15 18.10 -19.02
CA ARG A 90 1.53 18.52 -18.81
C ARG A 90 2.41 17.59 -19.65
N GLU A 91 3.28 18.15 -20.48
CA GLU A 91 4.22 17.38 -21.29
C GLU A 91 5.09 16.54 -20.33
N VAL A 92 4.81 15.24 -20.22
CA VAL A 92 5.61 14.31 -19.41
C VAL A 92 7.00 14.26 -20.04
N SER A 93 8.04 14.49 -19.23
CA SER A 93 9.41 14.40 -19.73
C SER A 93 9.67 12.98 -20.26
N GLY A 94 10.45 12.85 -21.34
CA GLY A 94 10.78 11.52 -21.87
C GLY A 94 11.42 10.60 -20.84
N THR A 95 12.19 11.18 -19.91
CA THR A 95 12.79 10.42 -18.79
C THR A 95 11.72 9.86 -17.84
N GLU A 96 10.75 10.69 -17.46
CA GLU A 96 9.62 10.27 -16.62
C GLU A 96 8.73 9.22 -17.31
N ALA A 97 8.52 9.36 -18.61
CA ALA A 97 7.78 8.37 -19.40
C ALA A 97 8.51 7.01 -19.45
N LEU A 98 9.85 7.04 -19.62
CA LEU A 98 10.69 5.85 -19.61
C LEU A 98 10.69 5.17 -18.24
N ASP A 99 10.89 5.93 -17.16
CA ASP A 99 10.85 5.42 -15.79
C ASP A 99 9.49 4.79 -15.45
N ALA A 100 8.41 5.44 -15.87
CA ALA A 100 7.05 4.93 -15.68
C ALA A 100 6.79 3.63 -16.45
N PHE A 101 7.32 3.51 -17.67
CA PHE A 101 7.22 2.28 -18.47
C PHE A 101 8.02 1.13 -17.85
N VAL A 102 9.25 1.40 -17.41
CA VAL A 102 10.11 0.44 -16.72
C VAL A 102 9.47 -0.04 -15.42
N THR A 103 8.87 0.87 -14.65
CA THR A 103 8.09 0.54 -13.46
C THR A 103 6.91 -0.38 -13.81
N GLY A 104 6.23 -0.10 -14.92
CA GLY A 104 5.16 -0.96 -15.45
C GLY A 104 5.64 -2.37 -15.79
N LEU A 105 6.75 -2.49 -16.51
CA LEU A 105 7.35 -3.80 -16.82
C LEU A 105 7.75 -4.58 -15.57
N TYR A 106 8.34 -3.90 -14.58
CA TYR A 106 8.72 -4.54 -13.31
C TYR A 106 7.47 -5.06 -12.57
N ASN A 107 6.40 -4.27 -12.50
CA ASN A 107 5.14 -4.67 -11.89
C ASN A 107 4.53 -5.89 -12.60
N GLU A 108 4.51 -5.91 -13.94
CA GLU A 108 4.00 -7.06 -14.68
C GLU A 108 4.88 -8.30 -14.51
N THR A 109 6.21 -8.13 -14.47
CA THR A 109 7.15 -9.23 -14.20
C THR A 109 6.90 -9.84 -12.82
N PHE A 110 6.70 -8.99 -11.80
CA PHE A 110 6.35 -9.45 -10.45
C PHE A 110 5.03 -10.23 -10.45
N ASN A 111 3.99 -9.71 -11.13
CA ASN A 111 2.70 -10.41 -11.25
C ASN A 111 2.82 -11.76 -11.97
N ILE A 112 3.66 -11.86 -12.99
CA ILE A 112 3.96 -13.12 -13.69
C ILE A 112 4.59 -14.12 -12.72
N ILE A 113 5.61 -13.71 -11.96
CA ILE A 113 6.29 -14.57 -10.98
C ILE A 113 5.30 -15.05 -9.91
N VAL A 114 4.48 -14.16 -9.35
CA VAL A 114 3.44 -14.52 -8.38
C VAL A 114 2.45 -15.51 -8.97
N SER A 115 2.01 -15.33 -10.23
CA SER A 115 1.11 -16.25 -10.91
C SER A 115 1.75 -17.64 -11.11
N LEU A 116 3.04 -17.70 -11.46
CA LEU A 116 3.78 -18.95 -11.58
C LEU A 116 3.92 -19.70 -10.25
N VAL A 117 4.26 -18.97 -9.17
CA VAL A 117 4.32 -19.56 -7.81
C VAL A 117 2.95 -20.06 -7.39
N ASN A 118 1.89 -19.25 -7.56
CA ASN A 118 0.53 -19.62 -7.20
C ASN A 118 0.03 -20.83 -7.99
N ARG A 119 0.32 -20.92 -9.29
CA ARG A 119 0.00 -22.11 -10.10
C ARG A 119 0.62 -23.38 -9.49
N SER A 120 1.84 -23.26 -8.99
CA SER A 120 2.64 -24.39 -8.50
C SER A 120 2.20 -24.84 -7.11
N VAL A 121 1.70 -23.93 -6.29
CA VAL A 121 1.24 -24.20 -4.91
C VAL A 121 -0.28 -24.47 -4.86
N SER A 122 -1.04 -24.05 -5.88
CA SER A 122 -2.49 -24.24 -5.91
C SER A 122 -2.89 -25.72 -5.95
N THR A 123 -3.99 -26.05 -5.27
CA THR A 123 -4.60 -27.38 -5.27
C THR A 123 -6.06 -27.28 -5.68
N SER A 124 -6.55 -28.27 -6.43
CA SER A 124 -7.97 -28.41 -6.77
C SER A 124 -8.76 -29.18 -5.70
N SER A 125 -8.10 -29.62 -4.63
CA SER A 125 -8.75 -30.33 -3.52
C SER A 125 -9.63 -29.38 -2.71
N ARG A 126 -10.81 -29.87 -2.29
CA ARG A 126 -11.67 -29.13 -1.36
C ARG A 126 -11.02 -29.08 0.02
N THR A 127 -10.80 -27.87 0.54
CA THR A 127 -10.25 -27.65 1.88
C THR A 127 -11.35 -27.40 2.90
N SER A 128 -11.32 -28.09 4.04
CA SER A 128 -12.26 -27.85 5.16
C SER A 128 -11.87 -26.62 6.00
N ALA A 129 -10.59 -26.26 6.02
CA ALA A 129 -10.05 -25.11 6.72
C ALA A 129 -8.85 -24.53 5.94
N SER A 130 -8.52 -23.27 6.21
CA SER A 130 -7.36 -22.58 5.64
C SER A 130 -6.62 -21.84 6.75
N LEU A 131 -5.30 -21.89 6.71
CA LEU A 131 -4.43 -21.10 7.59
C LEU A 131 -3.86 -19.93 6.79
N LEU A 132 -4.00 -18.71 7.31
CA LEU A 132 -3.47 -17.50 6.71
C LEU A 132 -2.21 -17.09 7.47
N LEU A 133 -1.09 -16.97 6.75
CA LEU A 133 0.15 -16.38 7.26
C LEU A 133 0.30 -14.98 6.66
N LEU A 134 0.42 -13.97 7.51
CA LEU A 134 0.68 -12.59 7.10
C LEU A 134 2.10 -12.21 7.50
N ASP A 135 2.96 -12.02 6.49
CA ASP A 135 4.28 -11.43 6.64
C ASP A 135 4.26 -10.05 5.97
N ALA A 136 4.30 -9.00 6.79
CA ALA A 136 4.19 -7.62 6.35
C ALA A 136 5.52 -6.87 6.59
N PRO A 137 5.88 -5.88 5.75
CA PRO A 137 7.06 -5.06 5.99
C PRO A 137 7.00 -4.42 7.39
N GLY A 138 8.04 -4.62 8.20
CA GLY A 138 8.11 -4.10 9.57
C GLY A 138 8.12 -2.57 9.63
N ALA A 139 7.84 -2.03 10.83
CA ALA A 139 7.94 -0.60 11.07
C ALA A 139 9.40 -0.18 10.94
N ASP A 140 9.65 0.87 10.16
CA ASP A 140 11.00 1.35 9.85
C ASP A 140 11.15 2.82 10.25
N ASN A 141 12.18 3.07 11.05
CA ASN A 141 12.60 4.39 11.46
C ASN A 141 14.08 4.58 11.08
N PRO A 142 14.37 5.29 9.98
CA PRO A 142 15.73 5.53 9.51
C PRO A 142 16.67 6.15 10.56
N MET A 143 16.14 6.97 11.48
CA MET A 143 16.95 7.56 12.54
C MET A 143 17.46 6.52 13.54
N CYS A 144 16.71 5.43 13.77
CA CYS A 144 17.17 4.31 14.60
C CYS A 144 18.27 3.48 13.91
N ALA A 145 18.46 3.65 12.60
CA ALA A 145 19.55 3.05 11.83
C ALA A 145 20.71 4.04 11.57
N GLY A 146 20.76 5.17 12.31
CA GLY A 146 21.81 6.18 12.18
C GLY A 146 21.69 7.09 10.95
N GLN A 147 20.62 6.97 10.17
CA GLN A 147 20.40 7.84 9.01
C GLN A 147 19.90 9.21 9.47
N GLN A 148 20.52 10.28 8.96
CA GLN A 148 20.18 11.66 9.28
C GLN A 148 19.13 12.26 8.32
N SER A 149 18.76 11.53 7.27
CA SER A 149 17.78 11.95 6.28
C SER A 149 16.37 11.51 6.68
N GLY A 150 15.36 12.32 6.32
CA GLY A 150 13.97 11.97 6.53
C GLY A 150 13.55 10.75 5.69
N ALA A 151 12.65 9.95 6.25
CA ALA A 151 12.13 8.77 5.61
C ALA A 151 11.29 9.13 4.36
N PRO A 152 11.43 8.38 3.24
CA PRO A 152 10.65 8.63 2.02
C PRO A 152 9.23 8.02 2.11
N LEU A 153 8.40 8.30 1.09
CA LEU A 153 7.02 7.82 0.99
C LEU A 153 6.90 6.29 1.18
N SER A 154 7.82 5.50 0.65
CA SER A 154 7.77 4.03 0.78
C SER A 154 7.80 3.55 2.24
N LYS A 155 8.53 4.27 3.10
CA LYS A 155 8.58 3.99 4.54
C LYS A 155 7.30 4.44 5.24
N LEU A 156 6.70 5.57 4.83
CA LEU A 156 5.38 5.98 5.31
C LEU A 156 4.33 4.90 5.01
N LEU A 157 4.31 4.35 3.80
CA LEU A 157 3.34 3.32 3.41
C LEU A 157 3.52 2.01 4.20
N SER A 158 4.77 1.65 4.52
CA SER A 158 5.09 0.49 5.37
C SER A 158 4.63 0.73 6.80
N ASN A 159 4.96 1.88 7.38
CA ASN A 159 4.55 2.27 8.73
C ASN A 159 3.02 2.42 8.85
N TYR A 160 2.34 2.92 7.82
CA TYR A 160 0.88 2.97 7.76
C TYR A 160 0.25 1.57 7.86
N LEU A 161 0.78 0.57 7.13
CA LEU A 161 0.29 -0.81 7.26
C LEU A 161 0.48 -1.31 8.70
N GLN A 162 1.60 -0.98 9.34
CA GLN A 162 1.86 -1.36 10.73
C GLN A 162 0.90 -0.67 11.72
N GLU A 163 0.56 0.60 11.54
CA GLU A 163 -0.48 1.27 12.35
C GLU A 163 -1.85 0.58 12.19
N ARG A 164 -2.19 0.16 10.97
CA ARG A 164 -3.43 -0.60 10.69
C ARG A 164 -3.43 -1.97 11.37
N LEU A 165 -2.30 -2.67 11.37
CA LEU A 165 -2.16 -3.95 12.06
C LEU A 165 -2.17 -3.78 13.59
N GLN A 166 -1.55 -2.73 14.11
CA GLN A 166 -1.61 -2.39 15.54
C GLN A 166 -3.04 -2.08 15.99
N ALA A 167 -3.84 -1.39 15.16
CA ALA A 167 -5.25 -1.18 15.44
C ALA A 167 -6.04 -2.51 15.47
N VAL A 168 -5.72 -3.48 14.62
CA VAL A 168 -6.32 -4.82 14.67
C VAL A 168 -5.89 -5.58 15.93
N PHE A 169 -4.62 -5.48 16.33
CA PHE A 169 -4.13 -6.05 17.58
C PHE A 169 -4.85 -5.46 18.79
N HIS A 170 -4.95 -4.13 18.87
CA HIS A 170 -5.65 -3.42 19.93
C HIS A 170 -7.11 -3.88 20.05
N GLU A 171 -7.82 -3.92 18.92
CA GLU A 171 -9.20 -4.38 18.88
C GLU A 171 -9.34 -5.84 19.35
N ALA A 172 -8.51 -6.74 18.82
CA ALA A 172 -8.63 -8.16 19.10
C ALA A 172 -8.18 -8.56 20.52
N MET A 173 -7.13 -7.91 21.04
CA MET A 173 -6.48 -8.30 22.30
C MET A 173 -6.97 -7.48 23.49
N LEU A 174 -7.46 -6.26 23.30
CA LEU A 174 -7.83 -5.36 24.39
C LEU A 174 -9.32 -5.00 24.38
N VAL A 175 -9.90 -4.68 23.23
CA VAL A 175 -11.30 -4.21 23.14
C VAL A 175 -12.29 -5.37 23.15
N ALA A 176 -12.18 -6.29 22.19
CA ALA A 176 -13.14 -7.38 21.99
C ALA A 176 -13.30 -8.31 23.21
N PRO A 177 -12.25 -8.68 23.97
CA PRO A 177 -12.41 -9.46 25.18
C PRO A 177 -13.23 -8.73 26.25
N ARG A 178 -13.04 -7.41 26.41
CA ARG A 178 -13.77 -6.59 27.39
C ARG A 178 -15.23 -6.42 27.00
N GLU A 179 -15.50 -6.16 25.73
CA GLU A 179 -16.88 -6.09 25.23
C GLU A 179 -17.62 -7.40 25.49
N ARG A 180 -16.95 -8.55 25.31
CA ARG A 180 -17.52 -9.84 25.66
C ARG A 180 -17.77 -9.96 27.17
N TYR A 181 -16.81 -9.62 28.02
CA TYR A 181 -17.04 -9.66 29.48
C TYR A 181 -18.25 -8.80 29.88
N SER A 182 -18.35 -7.59 29.32
CA SER A 182 -19.49 -6.71 29.54
C SER A 182 -20.81 -7.31 29.04
N GLN A 183 -20.82 -7.98 27.88
CA GLN A 183 -22.00 -8.64 27.33
C GLN A 183 -22.45 -9.83 28.17
N GLU A 184 -21.51 -10.56 28.77
CA GLU A 184 -21.77 -11.71 29.64
C GLU A 184 -21.98 -11.32 31.12
N GLY A 185 -21.94 -10.02 31.45
CA GLY A 185 -22.09 -9.52 32.82
C GLY A 185 -20.92 -9.90 33.75
N ILE A 186 -19.75 -10.21 33.18
CA ILE A 186 -18.53 -10.55 33.91
C ILE A 186 -17.81 -9.25 34.29
N THR A 187 -17.58 -9.07 35.58
CA THR A 187 -16.76 -7.97 36.10
C THR A 187 -15.34 -8.48 36.33
N LEU A 188 -14.36 -7.71 35.84
CA LEU A 188 -12.96 -7.92 36.19
C LEU A 188 -12.73 -7.19 37.51
N ASP A 189 -12.63 -7.93 38.61
CA ASP A 189 -12.14 -7.39 39.88
C ASP A 189 -10.62 -7.51 39.89
N ASP A 190 -9.93 -6.47 39.42
CA ASP A 190 -8.47 -6.44 39.35
C ASP A 190 -7.81 -5.88 40.62
N GLY A 191 -8.61 -5.58 41.66
CA GLY A 191 -8.14 -5.04 42.94
C GLY A 191 -7.51 -3.64 42.85
N ALA A 192 -7.65 -2.94 41.72
CA ALA A 192 -7.20 -1.56 41.54
C ALA A 192 -8.37 -0.58 41.71
N GLU A 193 -8.13 0.56 42.37
CA GLU A 193 -9.15 1.61 42.52
C GLU A 193 -9.43 2.36 41.19
N GLU A 194 -8.52 2.27 40.22
CA GLU A 194 -8.60 2.93 38.91
C GLU A 194 -8.49 1.93 37.76
N ASP A 195 -9.32 2.10 36.73
CA ASP A 195 -9.26 1.32 35.48
C ASP A 195 -7.96 1.65 34.74
N TRP A 196 -6.91 0.85 34.95
CA TRP A 196 -5.60 1.02 34.30
C TRP A 196 -5.69 0.96 32.77
N LEU A 197 -6.79 0.43 32.22
CA LEU A 197 -7.03 0.43 30.77
C LEU A 197 -7.53 1.78 30.25
N SER A 198 -8.03 2.67 31.12
CA SER A 198 -8.41 4.05 30.74
C SER A 198 -7.19 4.89 30.31
N GLU A 199 -5.99 4.50 30.74
CA GLU A 199 -4.71 5.10 30.33
C GLU A 199 -4.20 4.57 28.98
N THR A 200 -4.81 3.50 28.43
CA THR A 200 -4.33 2.93 27.18
C THR A 200 -4.60 3.86 26.01
N VAL A 201 -3.52 4.23 25.32
CA VAL A 201 -3.61 5.12 24.16
C VAL A 201 -4.23 4.36 22.99
N ASN A 202 -5.35 4.85 22.49
CA ASN A 202 -6.02 4.30 21.32
C ASN A 202 -5.17 4.56 20.05
N PRO A 203 -4.84 3.54 19.23
CA PRO A 203 -4.13 3.73 17.96
C PRO A 203 -4.99 4.40 16.86
N GLY A 204 -6.32 4.42 17.01
CA GLY A 204 -7.29 4.92 16.04
C GLY A 204 -7.02 6.33 15.49
N PRO A 205 -6.72 7.35 16.33
CA PRO A 205 -6.44 8.71 15.84
C PRO A 205 -5.28 8.80 14.84
N MET A 206 -4.23 7.97 14.98
CA MET A 206 -3.13 7.92 14.01
C MET A 206 -3.58 7.32 12.68
N VAL A 207 -4.37 6.25 12.73
CA VAL A 207 -4.96 5.62 11.53
C VAL A 207 -5.86 6.61 10.80
N GLU A 208 -6.74 7.32 11.52
CA GLU A 208 -7.61 8.34 10.96
C GLU A 208 -6.83 9.49 10.32
N LEU A 209 -5.76 9.97 10.97
CA LEU A 209 -4.88 10.99 10.40
C LEU A 209 -4.30 10.55 9.04
N LEU A 210 -3.98 9.26 8.89
CA LEU A 210 -3.37 8.72 7.68
C LEU A 210 -4.38 8.43 6.57
N ASP A 211 -5.55 7.85 6.88
CA ASP A 211 -6.43 7.26 5.86
C ASP A 211 -7.90 7.70 5.87
N LYS A 212 -8.30 8.60 6.78
CA LYS A 212 -9.69 9.04 6.95
C LYS A 212 -10.29 9.39 5.59
N SER A 213 -11.31 8.61 5.23
CA SER A 213 -11.94 8.72 3.92
C SER A 213 -12.79 9.99 3.84
N PRO A 214 -12.92 10.59 2.65
CA PRO A 214 -13.76 11.76 2.48
C PRO A 214 -15.23 11.41 2.76
N GLN A 215 -15.88 12.15 3.66
CA GLN A 215 -17.30 11.99 3.92
C GLN A 215 -18.08 12.84 2.91
N ASN A 216 -18.81 12.19 1.99
CA ASN A 216 -19.66 12.88 0.99
C ASN A 216 -21.04 13.29 1.54
N THR A 217 -21.27 13.20 2.84
CA THR A 217 -22.59 13.44 3.42
C THR A 217 -22.78 14.91 3.76
N ILE A 218 -23.36 15.67 2.82
CA ILE A 218 -23.90 17.01 3.11
C ILE A 218 -25.21 16.82 3.89
N VAL A 219 -25.12 16.50 5.18
CA VAL A 219 -26.24 16.75 6.10
C VAL A 219 -26.04 18.15 6.64
N ARG A 220 -27.11 18.95 6.66
CA ARG A 220 -27.16 20.32 7.19
C ARG A 220 -26.43 20.37 8.53
N SER A 221 -25.21 20.89 8.53
CA SER A 221 -24.31 20.87 9.67
C SER A 221 -23.62 22.23 9.78
N SER A 222 -23.17 22.58 10.99
CA SER A 222 -22.59 23.89 11.29
C SER A 222 -21.29 24.11 10.50
N GLN A 223 -20.79 25.36 10.37
CA GLN A 223 -19.52 25.63 9.67
C GLN A 223 -18.32 24.85 10.26
N THR A 224 -18.37 24.53 11.56
CA THR A 224 -17.39 23.68 12.25
C THR A 224 -17.48 22.21 11.82
N ASP A 225 -18.70 21.66 11.75
CA ASP A 225 -18.93 20.28 11.32
C ASP A 225 -18.54 20.07 9.84
N LEU A 226 -18.80 21.06 8.99
CA LEU A 226 -18.37 21.06 7.58
C LEU A 226 -16.84 21.01 7.45
N ARG A 227 -16.12 21.71 8.34
CA ARG A 227 -14.64 21.70 8.37
C ARG A 227 -14.08 20.37 8.85
N GLU A 228 -14.76 19.66 9.74
CA GLU A 228 -14.34 18.33 10.22
C GLU A 228 -14.70 17.19 9.26
N CYS A 229 -15.82 17.34 8.52
CA CYS A 229 -16.22 16.42 7.45
C CYS A 229 -15.26 16.45 6.25
N ASP A 230 -14.64 17.61 5.98
CA ASP A 230 -13.71 17.78 4.84
C ASP A 230 -12.23 17.46 5.21
N ARG A 231 -11.96 17.04 6.45
CA ARG A 231 -10.62 16.58 6.86
C ARG A 231 -10.38 15.16 6.37
N ARG A 232 -9.67 15.08 5.24
CA ARG A 232 -9.22 13.84 4.59
C ARG A 232 -7.89 13.39 5.14
N GLY A 233 -7.69 12.09 5.29
CA GLY A 233 -6.42 11.51 5.73
C GLY A 233 -5.26 11.86 4.78
N LEU A 234 -4.04 11.77 5.29
CA LEU A 234 -2.80 12.12 4.59
C LEU A 234 -2.69 11.47 3.19
N LEU A 235 -3.07 10.19 3.07
CA LEU A 235 -3.01 9.46 1.80
C LEU A 235 -4.00 10.01 0.75
N TRP A 236 -5.18 10.48 1.20
CA TRP A 236 -6.16 11.13 0.33
C TRP A 236 -5.74 12.54 -0.08
N LEU A 237 -5.16 13.31 0.85
CA LEU A 237 -4.60 14.62 0.52
C LEU A 237 -3.49 14.50 -0.52
N LEU A 238 -2.62 13.49 -0.38
CA LEU A 238 -1.53 13.25 -1.32
C LEU A 238 -2.04 12.85 -2.71
N ASP A 239 -3.07 12.01 -2.77
CA ASP A 239 -3.76 11.66 -4.02
C ASP A 239 -4.34 12.90 -4.72
N GLU A 240 -5.05 13.75 -3.97
CA GLU A 240 -5.61 14.99 -4.52
C GLU A 240 -4.53 15.93 -5.03
N GLU A 241 -3.51 16.22 -4.21
CA GLU A 241 -2.38 17.08 -4.61
C GLU A 241 -1.67 16.52 -5.85
N SER A 242 -1.54 15.19 -5.99
CA SER A 242 -0.93 14.58 -7.17
C SER A 242 -1.70 14.87 -8.48
N MET A 243 -3.01 15.13 -8.40
CA MET A 243 -3.85 15.42 -9.56
C MET A 243 -3.85 16.90 -9.96
N TYR A 244 -3.55 17.83 -9.03
CA TYR A 244 -3.61 19.26 -9.31
C TYR A 244 -2.41 19.73 -10.16
N PRO A 245 -2.64 20.37 -11.33
CA PRO A 245 -1.55 20.95 -12.12
C PRO A 245 -0.84 22.05 -11.34
N GLY A 246 0.49 21.98 -11.25
CA GLY A 246 1.30 22.96 -10.52
C GLY A 246 1.48 22.67 -9.03
N SER A 247 0.86 21.61 -8.48
CA SER A 247 1.16 21.14 -7.13
C SER A 247 2.62 20.73 -6.99
N SER A 248 3.14 20.89 -5.78
CA SER A 248 4.50 20.53 -5.39
C SER A 248 4.49 19.88 -4.00
N ASP A 249 5.61 19.30 -3.61
CA ASP A 249 5.73 18.71 -2.27
C ASP A 249 5.56 19.79 -1.17
N ASP A 250 5.90 21.05 -1.45
CA ASP A 250 5.70 22.18 -0.53
C ASP A 250 4.21 22.50 -0.34
N THR A 251 3.42 22.55 -1.42
CA THR A 251 1.96 22.81 -1.34
C THR A 251 1.25 21.68 -0.60
N PHE A 252 1.69 20.44 -0.82
CA PHE A 252 1.20 19.29 -0.06
C PHE A 252 1.51 19.44 1.44
N LEU A 253 2.76 19.72 1.81
CA LEU A 253 3.14 19.87 3.21
C LEU A 253 2.40 21.02 3.91
N GLU A 254 2.27 22.16 3.24
CA GLU A 254 1.50 23.31 3.76
C GLU A 254 0.04 22.93 4.01
N ARG A 255 -0.59 22.21 3.08
CA ARG A 255 -1.96 21.73 3.23
C ARG A 255 -2.09 20.77 4.40
N VAL A 256 -1.17 19.81 4.55
CA VAL A 256 -1.15 18.87 5.68
C VAL A 256 -1.04 19.61 7.01
N MET A 257 -0.10 20.56 7.13
CA MET A 257 0.09 21.33 8.35
C MET A 257 -1.09 22.25 8.67
N THR A 258 -1.79 22.75 7.65
CA THR A 258 -3.00 23.54 7.84
C THR A 258 -4.15 22.70 8.38
N HIS A 259 -4.27 21.42 7.97
CA HIS A 259 -5.35 20.55 8.43
C HIS A 259 -5.06 19.89 9.79
N TYR A 260 -3.81 19.53 10.07
CA TYR A 260 -3.45 18.68 11.20
C TYR A 260 -2.42 19.28 12.17
N GLY A 261 -1.73 20.37 11.79
CA GLY A 261 -0.76 21.06 12.63
C GLY A 261 -1.41 21.90 13.72
N ALA A 262 -0.58 22.57 14.53
CA ALA A 262 -1.08 23.49 15.56
C ALA A 262 -1.94 24.62 14.93
N PRO A 263 -3.08 24.99 15.55
CA PRO A 263 -3.53 24.67 16.91
C PRO A 263 -4.51 23.48 17.00
N HIS A 264 -4.57 22.58 16.01
CA HIS A 264 -5.54 21.48 16.02
C HIS A 264 -5.22 20.42 17.07
N HIS A 265 -6.25 19.70 17.53
CA HIS A 265 -6.11 18.62 18.52
C HIS A 265 -5.20 17.49 18.05
N THR A 266 -4.92 17.36 16.75
CA THR A 266 -4.02 16.35 16.17
C THR A 266 -2.53 16.73 16.23
N HIS A 267 -2.17 17.92 16.70
CA HIS A 267 -0.77 18.39 16.74
C HIS A 267 0.16 17.53 17.61
N TYR A 268 -0.38 16.69 18.50
CA TYR A 268 0.41 15.72 19.24
C TYR A 268 0.85 14.55 18.35
N LEU A 269 0.12 14.24 17.27
CA LEU A 269 0.44 13.15 16.32
C LEU A 269 1.41 13.59 15.23
N ILE A 270 1.31 14.85 14.78
CA ILE A 270 2.10 15.39 13.67
C ILE A 270 2.72 16.73 14.04
N LYS A 271 4.02 16.88 13.77
CA LYS A 271 4.77 18.12 14.02
C LYS A 271 5.58 18.52 12.79
N LYS A 272 5.56 19.80 12.41
CA LYS A 272 6.45 20.34 11.38
C LYS A 272 7.90 20.27 11.89
N ALA A 273 8.81 19.75 11.07
CA ALA A 273 10.22 19.71 11.41
C ALA A 273 10.91 21.06 11.09
N PRO A 274 12.08 21.36 11.68
CA PRO A 274 12.81 22.59 11.40
C PRO A 274 13.31 22.71 9.95
N HIS A 275 13.68 21.58 9.34
CA HIS A 275 14.16 21.55 7.96
C HIS A 275 13.00 21.68 6.96
N ALA A 276 13.30 22.26 5.79
CA ALA A 276 12.34 22.35 4.70
C ALA A 276 11.82 20.96 4.30
N ARG A 277 10.54 20.89 3.93
CA ARG A 277 9.89 19.66 3.43
C ARG A 277 9.90 18.47 4.39
N GLN A 278 10.02 18.71 5.69
CA GLN A 278 10.04 17.64 6.68
C GLN A 278 8.97 17.79 7.76
N PHE A 279 8.50 16.64 8.24
CA PHE A 279 7.59 16.55 9.39
C PHE A 279 7.81 15.25 10.16
N VAL A 280 7.35 15.22 11.41
CA VAL A 280 7.46 14.06 12.29
C VAL A 280 6.07 13.51 12.57
N LEU A 281 5.91 12.19 12.44
CA LEU A 281 4.73 11.46 12.93
C LEU A 281 5.09 10.65 14.17
N GLN A 282 4.20 10.68 15.17
CA GLN A 282 4.34 9.96 16.44
C GLN A 282 3.80 8.53 16.33
N HIS A 283 4.44 7.69 15.52
CA HIS A 283 4.03 6.30 15.32
C HIS A 283 4.07 5.47 16.60
N LEU A 284 3.33 4.35 16.60
CA LEU A 284 3.23 3.41 17.73
C LEU A 284 2.89 4.15 19.03
N GLN A 285 1.83 4.97 18.97
CA GLN A 285 1.31 5.74 20.10
C GLN A 285 2.38 6.67 20.73
N GLY A 286 3.27 7.21 19.90
CA GLY A 286 4.33 8.15 20.30
C GLY A 286 5.60 7.51 20.84
N THR A 287 5.70 6.18 20.83
CA THR A 287 6.93 5.48 21.22
C THR A 287 7.97 5.46 20.10
N ASN A 288 7.55 5.68 18.85
CA ASN A 288 8.42 5.67 17.68
C ASN A 288 8.23 6.91 16.79
N PRO A 289 8.78 8.09 17.17
CA PRO A 289 8.73 9.27 16.31
C PRO A 289 9.55 9.06 15.03
N VAL A 290 8.91 9.17 13.86
CA VAL A 290 9.58 9.04 12.55
C VAL A 290 9.58 10.39 11.84
N LEU A 291 10.78 10.84 11.45
CA LEU A 291 10.99 12.00 10.59
C LEU A 291 10.79 11.60 9.13
N TYR A 292 9.91 12.30 8.41
CA TYR A 292 9.66 12.10 6.98
C TYR A 292 10.12 13.30 6.16
N ASP A 293 10.61 13.03 4.95
CA ASP A 293 10.92 14.03 3.93
C ASP A 293 9.94 13.86 2.76
N VAL A 294 9.14 14.90 2.48
CA VAL A 294 8.11 14.85 1.42
C VAL A 294 8.65 14.98 0.02
N THR A 295 9.96 15.16 -0.16
CA THR A 295 10.58 15.34 -1.47
C THR A 295 10.23 14.19 -2.43
N GLY A 296 9.61 14.53 -3.56
CA GLY A 296 9.18 13.61 -4.59
C GLY A 296 7.88 12.86 -4.32
N TRP A 297 7.18 13.10 -3.21
CA TRP A 297 5.96 12.36 -2.86
C TRP A 297 4.81 12.63 -3.82
N VAL A 298 4.62 13.90 -4.20
CA VAL A 298 3.57 14.30 -5.13
C VAL A 298 3.84 13.66 -6.49
N LYS A 299 5.10 13.64 -6.95
CA LYS A 299 5.49 12.98 -8.19
C LYS A 299 5.29 11.47 -8.14
N ALA A 300 5.72 10.81 -7.06
CA ALA A 300 5.59 9.36 -6.89
C ALA A 300 4.12 8.89 -6.78
N SER A 301 3.22 9.79 -6.41
CA SER A 301 1.78 9.51 -6.30
C SER A 301 1.02 9.75 -7.60
N ARG A 302 1.62 10.42 -8.59
CA ARG A 302 1.00 10.65 -9.90
C ARG A 302 0.87 9.35 -10.68
N GLU A 303 -0.34 9.08 -11.16
CA GLU A 303 -0.57 7.97 -12.07
C GLU A 303 0.00 8.31 -13.46
N SER A 304 0.92 7.47 -13.96
CA SER A 304 1.42 7.59 -15.33
C SER A 304 0.61 6.68 -16.27
N PRO A 305 -0.02 7.22 -17.34
CA PRO A 305 -0.70 6.39 -18.33
C PRO A 305 0.26 5.44 -19.05
N VAL A 306 1.56 5.78 -19.11
CA VAL A 306 2.59 4.97 -19.76
C VAL A 306 2.84 3.66 -19.01
N THR A 307 2.70 3.64 -17.69
CA THR A 307 2.83 2.41 -16.88
C THR A 307 1.88 1.31 -17.34
N LYS A 308 0.66 1.67 -17.76
CA LYS A 308 -0.34 0.70 -18.25
C LYS A 308 -0.01 0.13 -19.63
N LYS A 309 0.74 0.88 -20.45
CA LYS A 309 1.14 0.44 -21.80
C LYS A 309 2.14 -0.71 -21.76
N ALA A 310 2.87 -0.90 -20.65
CA ALA A 310 3.80 -2.02 -20.48
C ALA A 310 3.10 -3.37 -20.68
N LEU A 311 1.95 -3.58 -20.05
CA LEU A 311 1.18 -4.81 -20.20
C LEU A 311 0.69 -5.02 -21.64
N THR A 312 0.17 -3.96 -22.27
CA THR A 312 -0.28 -4.01 -23.66
C THR A 312 0.87 -4.42 -24.59
N LEU A 313 2.06 -3.86 -24.39
CA LEU A 313 3.22 -4.21 -25.21
C LEU A 313 3.69 -5.65 -24.99
N LEU A 314 3.59 -6.20 -23.77
CA LEU A 314 3.89 -7.62 -23.52
C LEU A 314 2.89 -8.54 -24.26
N GLN A 315 1.64 -8.11 -24.41
CA GLN A 315 0.58 -8.84 -25.12
C GLN A 315 0.70 -8.76 -26.65
N GLU A 316 1.37 -7.73 -27.16
CA GLU A 316 1.66 -7.52 -28.59
C GLU A 316 3.02 -8.12 -29.00
N SER A 317 3.75 -8.74 -28.06
CA SER A 317 5.01 -9.44 -28.33
C SER A 317 4.82 -10.55 -29.37
N GLN A 318 5.82 -10.80 -30.21
CA GLN A 318 5.86 -11.99 -31.09
C GLN A 318 6.37 -13.26 -30.37
N ASN A 319 6.75 -13.14 -29.10
CA ASN A 319 7.20 -14.28 -28.30
C ASN A 319 6.00 -14.88 -27.56
N GLU A 320 5.51 -16.01 -28.05
CA GLU A 320 4.35 -16.73 -27.51
C GLU A 320 4.41 -16.95 -25.99
N GLU A 321 5.60 -17.22 -25.42
CA GLU A 321 5.74 -17.42 -23.98
C GLU A 321 5.56 -16.13 -23.18
N ILE A 322 6.03 -14.98 -23.71
CA ILE A 322 5.80 -13.68 -23.08
C ILE A 322 4.30 -13.35 -23.08
N ILE A 323 3.62 -13.57 -24.21
CA ILE A 323 2.17 -13.35 -24.33
C ILE A 323 1.45 -14.24 -23.32
N ARG A 324 1.72 -15.55 -23.35
CA ARG A 324 1.08 -16.55 -22.47
C ARG A 324 1.23 -16.19 -21.00
N LEU A 325 2.45 -15.86 -20.56
CA LEU A 325 2.71 -15.46 -19.18
C LEU A 325 1.98 -14.16 -18.79
N SER A 326 1.98 -13.15 -19.68
CA SER A 326 1.28 -11.88 -19.44
C SER A 326 -0.24 -12.05 -19.33
N CYS A 327 -0.83 -13.01 -20.07
CA CYS A 327 -2.24 -13.35 -19.98
C CYS A 327 -2.57 -14.10 -18.68
N MET A 328 -1.70 -15.04 -18.25
CA MET A 328 -1.86 -15.79 -17.01
C MET A 328 -1.85 -14.91 -15.76
N ALA A 329 -1.03 -13.85 -15.75
CA ALA A 329 -0.95 -12.91 -14.63
C ALA A 329 -2.31 -12.25 -14.29
N ARG A 330 -3.20 -12.07 -15.29
CA ARG A 330 -4.54 -11.48 -15.08
C ARG A 330 -5.51 -12.37 -14.29
N GLY A 331 -5.35 -13.70 -14.37
CA GLY A 331 -6.23 -14.66 -13.69
C GLY A 331 -5.90 -14.83 -12.20
N ALA A 332 -4.62 -14.69 -11.86
CA ALA A 332 -4.12 -14.85 -10.49
C ALA A 332 -4.08 -13.53 -9.68
N ALA A 333 -4.04 -12.38 -10.36
CA ALA A 333 -4.02 -11.05 -9.75
C ALA A 333 -5.01 -10.13 -10.49
N GLY A 334 -6.29 -10.26 -10.16
CA GLY A 334 -7.32 -9.36 -10.66
C GLY A 334 -7.09 -7.93 -10.18
N GLY A 335 -6.37 -7.13 -10.99
CA GLY A 335 -6.33 -5.67 -10.95
C GLY A 335 -5.88 -5.04 -9.63
N GLY A 336 -4.56 -4.85 -9.47
CA GLY A 336 -3.97 -4.08 -8.38
C GLY A 336 -3.94 -4.84 -7.06
N ALA A 337 -2.72 -4.98 -6.52
CA ALA A 337 -2.38 -5.75 -5.32
C ALA A 337 -2.48 -7.28 -5.45
N GLY A 338 -1.35 -7.90 -5.77
CA GLY A 338 -1.14 -9.35 -5.83
C GLY A 338 -1.26 -10.12 -4.50
N TRP A 339 -1.98 -9.59 -3.51
CA TRP A 339 -2.10 -10.19 -2.17
C TRP A 339 -3.48 -10.81 -1.89
N ALA A 340 -4.47 -10.62 -2.77
CA ALA A 340 -5.87 -10.92 -2.48
C ALA A 340 -6.50 -12.07 -3.29
N ALA A 341 -5.74 -12.74 -4.17
CA ALA A 341 -6.30 -13.68 -5.14
C ALA A 341 -5.64 -15.07 -5.22
N ALA A 342 -4.81 -15.44 -4.24
CA ALA A 342 -4.34 -16.81 -4.09
C ALA A 342 -5.38 -17.63 -3.30
N GLY A 343 -6.51 -17.96 -3.94
CA GLY A 343 -7.55 -18.80 -3.33
C GLY A 343 -8.53 -19.33 -4.37
N ASP A 344 -8.90 -20.59 -4.22
CA ASP A 344 -9.72 -21.36 -5.15
C ASP A 344 -11.15 -20.78 -5.27
N ALA A 345 -11.70 -20.76 -6.49
CA ALA A 345 -12.99 -20.13 -6.81
C ALA A 345 -14.19 -20.75 -6.07
N SER A 346 -14.03 -21.95 -5.53
CA SER A 346 -15.04 -22.69 -4.78
C SER A 346 -15.14 -22.26 -3.31
N THR A 347 -14.01 -21.92 -2.66
CA THR A 347 -13.97 -21.33 -1.29
C THR A 347 -14.30 -19.84 -1.28
N LEU A 348 -14.17 -19.17 -2.43
CA LEU A 348 -14.43 -17.74 -2.64
C LEU A 348 -15.90 -17.29 -2.58
N ARG A 349 -16.87 -18.21 -2.53
CA ARG A 349 -18.28 -17.81 -2.27
C ARG A 349 -18.47 -17.19 -0.87
N ARG A 350 -17.55 -17.41 0.07
CA ARG A 350 -17.50 -16.71 1.38
C ARG A 350 -16.57 -15.49 1.40
N ALA A 351 -15.70 -15.32 0.41
CA ALA A 351 -14.79 -14.17 0.26
C ALA A 351 -15.21 -13.21 -0.85
N SER A 352 -16.51 -13.17 -1.17
CA SER A 352 -17.13 -12.26 -2.13
C SER A 352 -17.03 -10.77 -1.76
N SER A 353 -16.60 -10.43 -0.53
CA SER A 353 -16.36 -9.05 -0.09
C SER A 353 -14.97 -8.53 -0.48
N ILE A 354 -13.92 -9.35 -0.49
CA ILE A 354 -12.56 -8.93 -0.93
C ILE A 354 -12.59 -8.49 -2.39
N ARG A 355 -13.26 -9.29 -3.22
CA ARG A 355 -13.52 -8.96 -4.62
C ARG A 355 -14.36 -7.68 -4.74
N ARG A 356 -15.23 -7.39 -3.76
CA ARG A 356 -16.03 -6.17 -3.73
C ARG A 356 -15.22 -4.92 -3.38
N THR A 357 -14.33 -5.00 -2.40
CA THR A 357 -13.46 -3.89 -2.00
C THR A 357 -12.37 -3.59 -3.03
N LEU A 358 -11.80 -4.62 -3.68
CA LEU A 358 -10.69 -4.46 -4.65
C LEU A 358 -11.12 -4.43 -6.12
N THR A 359 -12.23 -5.06 -6.51
CA THR A 359 -12.68 -5.14 -7.92
C THR A 359 -14.15 -4.77 -8.16
N THR A 360 -14.96 -4.54 -7.13
CA THR A 360 -16.40 -4.17 -7.28
C THR A 360 -16.76 -2.89 -6.54
N GLY A 361 -15.86 -1.91 -6.55
CA GLY A 361 -16.23 -0.50 -6.48
C GLY A 361 -16.80 -0.05 -7.83
N THR A 362 -17.92 -0.64 -8.28
CA THR A 362 -18.62 -0.27 -9.53
C THR A 362 -19.42 1.03 -9.40
N ALA A 363 -18.87 2.00 -8.66
CA ALA A 363 -19.28 3.39 -8.65
C ALA A 363 -18.12 4.28 -8.16
N GLY A 364 -17.17 4.60 -9.05
CA GLY A 364 -16.64 5.97 -9.05
C GLY A 364 -15.23 6.30 -8.52
N MET A 365 -14.32 5.36 -8.26
CA MET A 365 -12.91 5.75 -7.99
C MET A 365 -11.99 5.37 -9.15
N LYS A 366 -11.95 6.23 -10.17
CA LYS A 366 -10.93 6.25 -11.25
C LYS A 366 -9.53 6.67 -10.73
N ARG A 367 -9.19 6.40 -9.46
CA ARG A 367 -7.97 6.91 -8.82
C ARG A 367 -7.08 5.74 -8.44
N ARG A 368 -5.89 5.67 -9.03
CA ARG A 368 -4.90 4.61 -8.81
C ARG A 368 -3.55 5.14 -8.30
N SER A 369 -3.53 6.26 -7.57
CA SER A 369 -2.28 6.72 -6.96
C SER A 369 -1.70 5.64 -6.04
N THR A 370 -0.37 5.61 -5.94
CA THR A 370 0.36 4.67 -5.07
C THR A 370 -0.13 4.73 -3.61
N ALA A 371 -0.44 5.94 -3.13
CA ALA A 371 -0.94 6.19 -1.78
C ALA A 371 -2.30 5.49 -1.53
N LEU A 372 -3.27 5.65 -2.43
CA LEU A 372 -4.58 4.99 -2.28
C LEU A 372 -4.50 3.49 -2.53
N GLN A 373 -3.61 3.01 -3.41
CA GLN A 373 -3.39 1.58 -3.56
C GLN A 373 -2.93 0.97 -2.22
N ALA A 374 -1.97 1.58 -1.53
CA ALA A 374 -1.54 1.12 -0.21
C ALA A 374 -2.68 1.11 0.82
N LYS A 375 -3.53 2.15 0.82
CA LYS A 375 -4.75 2.18 1.64
C LYS A 375 -5.65 0.98 1.37
N PHE A 376 -6.01 0.74 0.11
CA PHE A 376 -6.94 -0.34 -0.24
C PHE A 376 -6.36 -1.74 0.03
N VAL A 377 -5.03 -1.90 -0.10
CA VAL A 377 -4.35 -3.13 0.33
C VAL A 377 -4.50 -3.33 1.83
N ALA A 378 -4.23 -2.30 2.63
CA ALA A 378 -4.37 -2.39 4.08
C ALA A 378 -5.83 -2.66 4.49
N ASP A 379 -6.82 -2.04 3.84
CA ASP A 379 -8.24 -2.36 4.04
C ASP A 379 -8.54 -3.84 3.76
N GLY A 380 -8.06 -4.37 2.63
CA GLY A 380 -8.24 -5.78 2.27
C GLY A 380 -7.60 -6.76 3.25
N VAL A 381 -6.40 -6.44 3.78
CA VAL A 381 -5.73 -7.23 4.82
C VAL A 381 -6.54 -7.19 6.12
N VAL A 382 -6.91 -6.00 6.61
CA VAL A 382 -7.70 -5.82 7.83
C VAL A 382 -9.04 -6.55 7.75
N ASP A 383 -9.76 -6.41 6.63
CA ASP A 383 -11.04 -7.10 6.40
C ASP A 383 -10.90 -8.63 6.37
N THR A 384 -9.73 -9.14 5.97
CA THR A 384 -9.42 -10.58 5.98
C THR A 384 -9.15 -11.06 7.40
N LEU A 385 -8.35 -10.32 8.17
CA LEU A 385 -8.10 -10.63 9.58
C LEU A 385 -9.40 -10.60 10.41
N ARG A 386 -10.24 -9.57 10.23
CA ARG A 386 -11.54 -9.46 10.92
C ARG A 386 -12.46 -10.63 10.64
N ARG A 387 -12.45 -11.18 9.41
CA ARG A 387 -13.27 -12.34 9.04
C ARG A 387 -12.78 -13.66 9.65
N CYS A 388 -11.54 -13.74 10.11
CA CYS A 388 -11.07 -14.88 10.89
C CYS A 388 -11.72 -14.91 12.28
N GLY A 389 -12.31 -13.79 12.73
CA GLY A 389 -12.96 -13.64 14.03
C GLY A 389 -11.94 -13.43 15.16
N ALA A 390 -12.43 -12.99 16.33
CA ALA A 390 -11.59 -12.64 17.47
C ALA A 390 -10.72 -13.80 17.99
N GLY A 391 -11.19 -15.05 17.86
CA GLY A 391 -10.45 -16.24 18.27
C GLY A 391 -9.65 -16.93 17.14
N GLY A 392 -9.70 -16.40 15.91
CA GLY A 392 -9.06 -17.01 14.74
C GLY A 392 -7.77 -16.31 14.28
N VAL A 393 -7.36 -15.24 14.97
CA VAL A 393 -6.14 -14.50 14.67
C VAL A 393 -5.14 -14.70 15.80
N HIS A 394 -3.94 -15.14 15.46
CA HIS A 394 -2.82 -15.28 16.40
C HIS A 394 -1.73 -14.27 16.04
N PHE A 395 -1.26 -13.54 17.05
CA PHE A 395 -0.21 -12.53 16.87
C PHE A 395 1.14 -13.07 17.33
N VAL A 396 2.15 -12.93 16.49
CA VAL A 396 3.55 -13.24 16.81
C VAL A 396 4.35 -11.94 16.71
N CYS A 397 4.60 -11.30 17.85
CA CYS A 397 5.28 -10.01 17.91
C CYS A 397 6.79 -10.22 17.96
N CYS A 398 7.48 -9.90 16.86
CA CYS A 398 8.94 -9.96 16.79
C CYS A 398 9.55 -8.65 17.33
N LEU A 399 10.50 -8.76 18.26
CA LEU A 399 11.14 -7.61 18.91
C LEU A 399 12.61 -7.49 18.50
N LEU A 400 13.05 -6.26 18.25
CA LEU A 400 14.45 -5.95 18.01
C LEU A 400 15.17 -5.78 19.35
N THR A 401 16.22 -6.58 19.57
CA THR A 401 17.02 -6.53 20.81
C THR A 401 18.11 -5.47 20.76
N ASN A 402 18.56 -5.08 19.56
CA ASN A 402 19.59 -4.09 19.36
C ASN A 402 19.37 -3.27 18.08
N GLN A 403 20.06 -2.13 17.93
CA GLN A 403 20.06 -1.41 16.64
C GLN A 403 20.97 -2.13 15.65
N ALA A 404 20.71 -1.99 14.35
CA ALA A 404 21.48 -2.68 13.30
C ALA A 404 22.99 -2.33 13.29
N ALA A 405 23.37 -1.21 13.93
CA ALA A 405 24.76 -0.75 14.05
C ALA A 405 25.47 -1.26 15.32
N ASP A 406 24.74 -1.83 16.28
CA ASP A 406 25.28 -2.22 17.58
C ASP A 406 25.73 -3.69 17.58
N VAL A 407 26.80 -4.00 18.32
CA VAL A 407 27.40 -5.35 18.38
C VAL A 407 26.47 -6.33 19.11
N ALA A 408 26.45 -7.59 18.67
CA ALA A 408 25.39 -8.57 18.88
C ALA A 408 25.08 -9.02 20.34
N ASP A 409 25.86 -8.62 21.35
CA ASP A 409 25.73 -9.17 22.71
C ASP A 409 25.04 -8.24 23.73
N ASP A 410 24.88 -6.94 23.43
CA ASP A 410 24.22 -6.02 24.35
C ASP A 410 22.74 -5.81 23.99
N VAL A 411 21.87 -5.98 24.98
CA VAL A 411 20.43 -5.74 24.85
C VAL A 411 20.12 -4.27 25.07
N ASN A 412 19.57 -3.60 24.05
CA ASN A 412 19.11 -2.23 24.15
C ASN A 412 17.77 -2.16 24.91
N VAL A 413 17.86 -2.08 26.24
CA VAL A 413 16.69 -2.03 27.13
C VAL A 413 15.74 -0.86 26.83
N PRO A 414 16.20 0.38 26.56
CA PRO A 414 15.31 1.46 26.14
C PRO A 414 14.51 1.15 24.87
N LEU A 415 15.15 0.57 23.85
CA LEU A 415 14.50 0.17 22.61
C LEU A 415 13.44 -0.91 22.84
N LEU A 416 13.76 -1.94 23.64
CA LEU A 416 12.79 -2.96 24.01
C LEU A 416 11.61 -2.35 24.76
N ARG A 417 11.85 -1.51 25.78
CA ARG A 417 10.77 -0.83 26.52
C ARG A 417 9.87 0.00 25.61
N SER A 418 10.45 0.68 24.62
CA SER A 418 9.69 1.41 23.60
C SER A 418 8.78 0.46 22.80
N GLN A 419 9.31 -0.65 22.30
CA GLN A 419 8.52 -1.65 21.56
C GLN A 419 7.43 -2.31 22.42
N PHE A 420 7.71 -2.66 23.67
CA PHE A 420 6.71 -3.23 24.59
C PHE A 420 5.52 -2.28 24.79
N ARG A 421 5.77 -0.98 24.94
CA ARG A 421 4.73 0.05 25.06
C ARG A 421 4.00 0.28 23.74
N GLY A 422 4.75 0.45 22.64
CA GLY A 422 4.18 0.76 21.32
C GLY A 422 3.36 -0.37 20.70
N PHE A 423 3.64 -1.62 21.06
CA PHE A 423 2.83 -2.78 20.67
C PHE A 423 1.76 -3.14 21.69
N GLN A 424 1.68 -2.43 22.83
CA GLN A 424 0.72 -2.67 23.91
C GLN A 424 0.79 -4.09 24.49
N LEU A 425 2.00 -4.67 24.55
CA LEU A 425 2.20 -6.06 24.97
C LEU A 425 1.96 -6.26 26.47
N LEU A 426 2.28 -5.26 27.29
CA LEU A 426 2.10 -5.35 28.74
C LEU A 426 0.63 -5.30 29.11
N GLU A 427 -0.13 -4.46 28.43
CA GLU A 427 -1.58 -4.29 28.56
C GLU A 427 -2.28 -5.59 28.16
N ALA A 428 -1.91 -6.16 27.01
CA ALA A 428 -2.48 -7.42 26.53
C ALA A 428 -2.14 -8.57 27.49
N ALA A 429 -0.90 -8.65 27.97
CA ALA A 429 -0.48 -9.66 28.94
C ALA A 429 -1.20 -9.51 30.29
N ARG A 430 -1.41 -8.27 30.76
CA ARG A 430 -2.14 -8.01 32.00
C ARG A 430 -3.61 -8.43 31.87
N LEU A 431 -4.29 -8.04 30.78
CA LEU A 431 -5.67 -8.46 30.53
C LEU A 431 -5.80 -9.98 30.38
N TYR A 432 -4.83 -10.63 29.74
CA TYR A 432 -4.79 -12.09 29.64
C TYR A 432 -4.67 -12.76 31.01
N LYS A 433 -3.81 -12.21 31.89
CA LYS A 433 -3.57 -12.76 33.24
C LYS A 433 -4.74 -12.54 34.19
N GLN A 434 -5.38 -11.37 34.14
CA GLN A 434 -6.46 -11.00 35.04
C GLN A 434 -7.84 -11.43 34.53
N GLY A 435 -8.00 -11.56 33.21
CA GLY A 435 -9.24 -11.94 32.57
C GLY A 435 -9.42 -13.45 32.37
N PHE A 436 -10.39 -13.76 31.51
CA PHE A 436 -10.80 -15.11 31.14
C PHE A 436 -10.56 -15.32 29.64
N PRO A 437 -9.32 -15.60 29.21
CA PRO A 437 -8.96 -15.66 27.80
C PRO A 437 -9.60 -16.84 27.06
N GLU A 438 -9.87 -17.93 27.78
CA GLU A 438 -10.58 -19.09 27.26
C GLU A 438 -12.06 -19.01 27.61
N HIS A 439 -12.91 -19.35 26.65
CA HIS A 439 -14.35 -19.39 26.84
C HIS A 439 -14.96 -20.49 25.97
N MET A 440 -16.09 -21.02 26.42
CA MET A 440 -16.80 -22.10 25.74
C MET A 440 -18.30 -21.98 25.96
N PRO A 441 -19.15 -22.25 24.95
CA PRO A 441 -20.60 -22.34 25.16
C PRO A 441 -20.97 -23.42 26.17
N LEU A 442 -21.98 -23.17 27.01
CA LEU A 442 -22.43 -24.12 28.04
C LEU A 442 -22.77 -25.51 27.49
N SER A 443 -23.39 -25.58 26.31
CA SER A 443 -23.75 -26.85 25.66
C SER A 443 -22.53 -27.67 25.25
N GLU A 444 -21.43 -27.02 24.87
CA GLU A 444 -20.19 -27.71 24.54
C GLU A 444 -19.47 -28.14 25.82
N PHE A 445 -19.43 -27.29 26.85
CA PHE A 445 -18.83 -27.62 28.14
C PHE A 445 -19.52 -28.82 28.79
N ALA A 446 -20.85 -28.85 28.81
CA ALA A 446 -21.63 -29.94 29.40
C ALA A 446 -21.51 -31.27 28.62
N ARG A 447 -21.11 -31.22 27.35
CA ARG A 447 -20.90 -32.40 26.51
C ARG A 447 -19.52 -33.02 26.70
N ARG A 448 -18.51 -32.19 27.00
CA ARG A 448 -17.16 -32.64 27.35
C ARG A 448 -17.16 -33.23 28.75
#